data_AF-A0A942V2K6-F1
#
_entry.id   AF-A0A942V2K6-F1
#
_cell.length_a   1.000
_cell.length_b   1.000
_cell.length_c   1.000
_cell.angle_alpha   90.00
_cell.angle_beta   90.00
_cell.angle_gamma   90.00
#
_symmetry.space_group_name_H-M   'P 1'
#
loop_
_entity.id
_entity.type
_entity.pdbx_description
1 polymer ?
#
loop_
_entity_poly.entity_id
_entity_poly.type
_entity_poly.pdbx_seq_one_letter_code
_entity_poly.pdbx_strand_id
1 'polypeptide(L)'
;MKNNCSYDKYILPKNHFESEVFYDKSGMNYIKNINQVKNKNIIDAGGYIGDSAIVFSDYTDKNIYSFEPFLQNYNLMLKTIELNKKNNIIPVNMALGN
;
A
#
# COMPACT_ATOMS: atom_id res chain seq x y z
N MET A 1 3.10 -0.20 -24.59
CA MET A 1 2.22 0.48 -23.62
C MET A 1 2.10 -0.44 -22.41
N LYS A 2 2.51 -0.02 -21.21
CA LYS A 2 2.40 -0.88 -20.01
C LYS A 2 0.92 -0.88 -19.57
N ASN A 3 0.34 -2.07 -19.45
CA ASN A 3 -1.06 -2.27 -19.08
C ASN A 3 -1.26 -1.99 -17.59
N ASN A 4 -1.52 -0.72 -17.26
CA ASN A 4 -2.01 -0.37 -15.92
C ASN A 4 -3.39 -1.01 -15.70
N CYS A 5 -3.70 -1.34 -14.45
CA CYS A 5 -5.02 -1.79 -14.01
C CYS A 5 -5.57 -0.79 -12.99
N SER A 6 -6.89 -0.78 -12.80
CA SER A 6 -7.56 0.05 -11.81
C SER A 6 -8.54 -0.78 -10.98
N TYR A 7 -8.57 -0.54 -9.68
CA TYR A 7 -9.62 -1.01 -8.77
C TYR A 7 -10.20 0.20 -8.04
N ASP A 8 -11.48 0.49 -8.30
CA ASP A 8 -12.13 1.71 -7.82
C ASP A 8 -11.30 2.97 -8.18
N LYS A 9 -10.87 3.75 -7.20
CA LYS A 9 -10.01 4.94 -7.38
C LYS A 9 -8.52 4.64 -7.47
N TYR A 10 -8.09 3.41 -7.20
CA TYR A 10 -6.69 3.03 -7.13
C TYR A 10 -6.17 2.55 -8.47
N ILE A 11 -4.99 3.01 -8.86
CA ILE A 11 -4.33 2.65 -10.13
C ILE A 11 -3.06 1.84 -9.84
N LEU A 12 -2.92 0.69 -10.47
CA LEU A 12 -1.79 -0.23 -10.29
C LEU A 12 -1.01 -0.41 -11.60
N PRO A 13 0.32 -0.62 -11.53
CA PRO A 13 1.18 -0.81 -12.70
C PRO A 13 1.10 -2.22 -13.31
N LYS A 14 0.36 -3.14 -12.69
CA LYS A 14 0.23 -4.55 -13.09
C LYS A 14 -1.18 -5.05 -12.80
N ASN A 15 -1.74 -5.84 -13.72
CA ASN A 15 -3.00 -6.55 -13.53
C ASN A 15 -2.81 -7.86 -12.74
N HIS A 16 -2.21 -7.76 -11.55
CA HIS A 16 -2.03 -8.85 -10.60
C HIS A 16 -1.84 -8.25 -9.22
N PHE A 17 -2.85 -8.39 -8.38
CA PHE A 17 -2.93 -7.87 -7.03
C PHE A 17 -3.92 -8.72 -6.25
N GLU A 18 -3.83 -8.70 -4.93
CA GLU A 18 -4.77 -9.42 -4.08
C GLU A 18 -6.09 -8.64 -4.01
N SER A 19 -7.17 -9.16 -4.60
CA SER A 19 -8.46 -8.44 -4.64
C SER A 19 -9.04 -8.16 -3.25
N GLU A 20 -8.69 -8.98 -2.27
CA GLU A 20 -9.10 -8.87 -0.86
C GLU A 20 -8.59 -7.57 -0.21
N VAL A 21 -7.40 -7.12 -0.61
CA VAL A 21 -6.81 -5.85 -0.16
C VAL A 21 -7.71 -4.67 -0.48
N PHE A 22 -8.44 -4.72 -1.60
CA PHE A 22 -9.31 -3.63 -2.02
C PHE A 22 -10.76 -3.84 -1.62
N TYR A 23 -11.27 -5.07 -1.75
CA TYR A 23 -12.66 -5.40 -1.43
C TYR A 23 -12.92 -5.29 0.08
N ASP A 24 -12.10 -5.96 0.88
CA ASP A 24 -12.23 -6.00 2.33
C ASP A 24 -11.36 -4.96 3.05
N LYS A 25 -10.54 -4.24 2.29
CA LYS A 25 -9.60 -3.22 2.81
C LYS A 25 -8.66 -3.81 3.86
N SER A 26 -8.26 -5.06 3.64
CA SER A 26 -7.45 -5.86 4.58
C SER A 26 -8.01 -5.84 6.00
N GLY A 27 -9.34 -5.93 6.15
CA GLY A 27 -10.04 -5.93 7.43
C GLY A 27 -10.06 -4.60 8.19
N MET A 28 -9.57 -3.50 7.60
CA MET A 28 -9.52 -2.19 8.26
C MET A 28 -10.89 -1.71 8.73
N ASN A 29 -11.96 -2.07 8.01
CA ASN A 29 -13.33 -1.69 8.38
C ASN A 29 -13.86 -2.46 9.61
N TYR A 30 -13.24 -3.57 10.02
CA TYR A 30 -13.63 -4.32 11.22
C TYR A 30 -12.93 -3.84 12.50
N ILE A 31 -12.00 -2.89 12.39
CA ILE A 31 -11.35 -2.30 13.56
C ILE A 31 -12.37 -1.45 14.33
N LYS A 32 -12.74 -1.90 15.53
CA LYS A 32 -13.78 -1.29 16.39
C LYS A 32 -13.65 0.23 16.52
N ASN A 33 -12.43 0.74 16.63
CA ASN A 33 -12.13 2.18 16.74
C ASN A 33 -11.14 2.62 15.66
N ILE A 34 -11.52 2.57 14.39
CA ILE A 34 -10.64 2.91 13.26
C ILE A 34 -9.93 4.28 13.39
N ASN A 35 -10.59 5.25 14.04
CA ASN A 35 -10.01 6.58 14.33
C ASN A 35 -8.72 6.52 15.18
N GLN A 36 -8.46 5.43 15.90
CA GLN A 36 -7.21 5.23 16.65
C GLN A 36 -5.98 5.06 15.75
N VAL A 37 -6.18 4.73 14.47
CA VAL A 37 -5.12 4.59 13.47
C VAL A 37 -4.75 5.95 12.86
N LYS A 38 -5.70 6.89 12.80
CA LYS A 38 -5.58 8.17 12.09
C LYS A 38 -4.31 8.96 12.41
N ASN A 39 -3.85 8.92 13.66
CA ASN A 39 -2.68 9.67 14.13
C ASN A 39 -1.42 8.81 14.34
N LYS A 40 -1.37 7.60 13.78
CA LYS A 40 -0.28 6.64 13.97
C LYS A 40 0.40 6.28 12.65
N ASN A 41 1.71 6.07 12.71
CA ASN A 41 2.41 5.44 11.59
C ASN A 41 1.92 3.99 11.42
N ILE A 42 1.92 3.51 10.18
CA ILE A 42 1.60 2.13 9.83
C ILE A 42 2.89 1.47 9.31
N ILE A 43 3.13 0.22 9.73
CA ILE A 43 4.14 -0.64 9.12
C ILE A 43 3.41 -1.63 8.23
N ASP A 44 3.74 -1.61 6.94
CA ASP A 44 3.26 -2.54 5.93
C ASP A 44 4.40 -3.50 5.60
N ALA A 45 4.29 -4.73 6.10
CA ALA A 45 5.35 -5.72 6.06
C ALA A 45 5.12 -6.68 4.88
N GLY A 46 5.91 -6.55 3.80
CA GLY A 46 5.68 -7.28 2.56
C GLY A 46 4.82 -6.47 1.58
N GLY A 47 5.31 -5.28 1.22
CA GLY A 47 4.56 -4.30 0.43
C GLY A 47 4.26 -4.70 -1.00
N TYR A 48 4.89 -5.76 -1.55
CA TYR A 48 4.71 -6.20 -2.93
C TYR A 48 4.73 -5.04 -3.94
N ILE A 49 3.63 -4.76 -4.65
CA ILE A 49 3.52 -3.66 -5.60
C ILE A 49 2.89 -2.40 -4.98
N GLY A 50 2.78 -2.32 -3.67
CA GLY A 50 2.21 -1.21 -2.91
C GLY A 50 0.68 -1.18 -2.88
N ASP A 51 0.01 -2.30 -3.14
CA ASP A 51 -1.46 -2.42 -3.14
C ASP A 51 -2.08 -2.20 -1.75
N SER A 52 -1.52 -2.81 -0.70
CA SER A 52 -1.95 -2.56 0.68
C SER A 52 -1.60 -1.14 1.13
N ALA A 53 -0.40 -0.65 0.80
CA ALA A 53 0.08 0.68 1.20
C ALA A 53 -0.83 1.81 0.71
N ILE A 54 -1.33 1.75 -0.53
CA ILE A 54 -2.26 2.78 -1.05
C ILE A 54 -3.63 2.72 -0.38
N VAL A 55 -4.11 1.54 0.01
CA VAL A 55 -5.36 1.42 0.79
C VAL A 55 -5.15 2.00 2.19
N PHE A 56 -4.08 1.60 2.89
CA PHE A 56 -3.74 2.10 4.24
C PHE A 56 -3.48 3.60 4.28
N SER A 57 -3.02 4.19 3.17
CA SER A 57 -2.81 5.63 3.05
C SER A 57 -4.06 6.49 3.27
N ASP A 58 -5.25 5.91 3.14
CA ASP A 58 -6.52 6.60 3.39
C ASP A 58 -6.96 6.56 4.86
N TYR A 59 -6.26 5.78 5.71
CA TYR A 59 -6.64 5.54 7.10
C TYR A 59 -5.75 6.26 8.13
N THR A 60 -4.68 6.93 7.67
CA THR A 60 -3.77 7.67 8.56
C THR A 60 -3.31 8.98 7.93
N ASP A 61 -3.21 10.01 8.78
CA ASP A 61 -2.58 11.29 8.47
C ASP A 61 -1.05 11.25 8.70
N LYS A 62 -0.51 10.10 9.14
CA LYS A 62 0.93 9.85 9.35
C LYS A 62 1.49 8.98 8.22
N ASN A 63 2.72 8.51 8.40
CA ASN A 63 3.46 7.77 7.39
C ASN A 63 3.11 6.28 7.39
N ILE A 64 3.12 5.68 6.20
CA ILE A 64 3.06 4.24 5.97
C ILE A 64 4.45 3.80 5.53
N TYR A 65 5.15 3.06 6.36
CA TYR A 65 6.44 2.48 6.01
C TYR A 65 6.19 1.11 5.39
N SER A 66 6.34 1.01 4.06
CA SER A 66 6.07 -0.22 3.32
C SER A 66 7.37 -0.90 2.92
N PHE A 67 7.59 -2.11 3.43
CA PHE A 67 8.83 -2.86 3.31
C PHE A 67 8.70 -3.95 2.25
N GLU A 68 9.55 -3.92 1.23
CA GLU A 68 9.59 -4.92 0.17
C GLU A 68 11.05 -5.21 -0.25
N PRO A 69 11.59 -6.43 0.00
CA PRO A 69 12.98 -6.74 -0.29
C PRO A 69 13.27 -6.93 -1.78
N PHE A 70 12.32 -7.42 -2.57
CA PHE A 70 12.56 -7.69 -3.99
C PHE A 70 12.52 -6.38 -4.78
N LEU A 71 13.67 -5.96 -5.31
CA LEU A 71 13.82 -4.69 -6.04
C LEU A 71 12.80 -4.52 -7.18
N GLN A 72 12.41 -5.61 -7.84
CA GLN A 72 11.40 -5.59 -8.91
C GLN A 72 10.02 -5.17 -8.38
N ASN A 73 9.60 -5.72 -7.23
CA ASN A 73 8.34 -5.39 -6.57
C ASN A 73 8.40 -3.97 -5.99
N TYR A 74 9.51 -3.64 -5.32
CA TYR A 74 9.77 -2.29 -4.81
C TYR A 74 9.62 -1.21 -5.90
N ASN A 75 10.18 -1.42 -7.09
CA ASN A 75 10.04 -0.49 -8.21
C ASN A 75 8.59 -0.37 -8.72
N LEU A 76 7.80 -1.45 -8.65
CA LEU A 76 6.38 -1.40 -8.93
C LEU A 76 5.63 -0.60 -7.86
N MET A 77 5.97 -0.77 -6.58
CA MET A 77 5.45 0.06 -5.49
C MET A 77 5.74 1.55 -5.71
N LEU A 78 6.95 1.93 -6.12
CA LEU A 78 7.24 3.33 -6.48
C LEU A 78 6.29 3.85 -7.56
N LYS A 79 6.03 3.03 -8.59
CA LYS A 79 5.09 3.41 -9.65
C LYS A 79 3.65 3.50 -9.16
N THR A 80 3.23 2.60 -8.28
CA THR A 80 1.92 2.64 -7.62
C THR A 80 1.74 3.94 -6.83
N ILE A 81 2.74 4.33 -6.03
CA ILE A 81 2.73 5.59 -5.26
C ILE A 81 2.61 6.80 -6.20
N GLU A 82 3.40 6.82 -7.28
CA GLU A 82 3.36 7.88 -8.31
C GLU A 82 1.98 7.99 -8.97
N LEU A 83 1.41 6.87 -9.42
CA LEU A 83 0.12 6.83 -10.11
C LEU A 83 -1.05 7.30 -9.23
N ASN A 84 -0.98 7.05 -7.92
CA ASN A 84 -2.02 7.42 -6.95
C ASN A 84 -1.75 8.75 -6.24
N LYS A 85 -0.66 9.45 -6.58
CA LYS A 85 -0.27 10.75 -6.00
C LYS A 85 -0.24 10.72 -4.47
N LYS A 86 0.29 9.64 -3.89
CA LYS A 86 0.37 9.46 -2.43
C LYS A 86 1.68 10.03 -1.89
N ASN A 87 1.58 10.87 -0.86
CA ASN A 87 2.73 11.57 -0.26
C ASN A 87 3.10 11.04 1.13
N ASN A 88 2.26 10.19 1.74
CA ASN A 88 2.45 9.65 3.08
C ASN A 88 2.96 8.19 3.07
N ILE A 89 3.27 7.63 1.91
CA ILE A 89 3.86 6.28 1.80
C ILE A 89 5.37 6.41 1.68
N ILE A 90 6.10 5.79 2.60
CA ILE A 90 7.55 5.71 2.66
C ILE A 90 7.97 4.29 2.24
N PRO A 91 8.35 4.10 0.96
CA PRO A 91 8.79 2.80 0.48
C PRO A 91 10.19 2.48 1.02
N VAL A 92 10.40 1.25 1.49
CA VAL A 92 11.68 0.76 2.04
C VAL A 92 12.09 -0.54 1.35
N ASN A 93 13.24 -0.56 0.66
CA ASN A 93 13.74 -1.76 -0.01
C ASN A 93 14.52 -2.68 0.95
N MET A 94 13.82 -3.24 1.93
CA MET A 94 14.38 -4.14 2.94
C MET A 94 13.34 -5.20 3.35
N ALA A 95 13.81 -6.35 3.82
CA ALA A 95 12.97 -7.29 4.56
C ALA A 95 12.92 -6.91 6.04
N LEU A 96 11.88 -7.34 6.76
CA LEU A 96 11.82 -7.28 8.22
C LEU A 96 12.34 -8.61 8.81
N GLY A 97 13.25 -8.52 9.77
CA GLY A 97 13.89 -9.66 10.43
C GLY A 97 14.63 -9.23 11.71
N ASN A 98 15.09 -10.20 12.49
CA ASN A 98 15.89 -10.01 13.71
C ASN A 98 17.36 -10.37 13.46
#